data_AF-A0A1B4FUL6-F1
#
_entry.id   AF-A0A1B4FUL6-F1
#
_cell.length_a   1.000
_cell.length_b   1.000
_cell.length_c   1.000
_cell.angle_alpha   90.00
_cell.angle_beta   90.00
_cell.angle_gamma   90.00
#
_symmetry.space_group_name_H-M   'P 1'
#
loop_
_entity.id
_entity.type
_entity.pdbx_description
1 polymer ?
#
loop_
_entity_poly.entity_id
_entity_poly.type
_entity_poly.pdbx_seq_one_letter_code
_entity_poly.pdbx_strand_id
1 'polypeptide(L)'
;MGGATRSHDETAASATAARGWQPPPPRDDRAVLARWEHVRSLRPHLTKALEEARGAGWIGRSNEAGVVVRAPRDMLDALTPLRDALAAVIIVADVRLEAGEEIAVAVTRPRPARCERCRHVLSRRVLPEQSGQCFIAGPA
;
A
#
# COMPACT_ATOMS: atom_id res chain seq x y z
N MET A 1 -45.54 2.11 -49.70
CA MET A 1 -44.85 1.76 -48.44
C MET A 1 -43.47 2.44 -48.47
N GLY A 2 -43.38 3.67 -47.98
CA GLY A 2 -42.12 4.42 -47.88
C GLY A 2 -41.83 4.68 -46.41
N GLY A 3 -40.83 3.99 -45.86
CA GLY A 3 -40.40 4.17 -44.48
C GLY A 3 -39.65 5.48 -44.31
N ALA A 4 -40.14 6.35 -43.45
CA ALA A 4 -39.43 7.55 -43.03
C ALA A 4 -38.20 7.14 -42.21
N THR A 5 -37.01 7.44 -42.72
CA THR A 5 -35.77 7.35 -41.94
C THR A 5 -35.79 8.44 -40.87
N ARG A 6 -35.70 8.04 -39.60
CA ARG A 6 -35.51 8.94 -38.47
C ARG A 6 -34.11 9.56 -38.60
N SER A 7 -34.02 10.86 -38.89
CA SER A 7 -32.78 11.61 -38.74
C SER A 7 -32.39 11.60 -37.26
N HIS A 8 -31.25 11.00 -36.93
CA HIS A 8 -30.66 11.21 -35.62
C HIS A 8 -30.10 12.64 -35.61
N ASP A 9 -30.75 13.51 -34.84
CA ASP A 9 -30.23 14.82 -34.50
C ASP A 9 -28.97 14.63 -33.64
N GLU A 10 -27.82 14.96 -34.22
CA GLU A 10 -26.48 14.83 -33.63
C GLU A 10 -26.15 15.99 -32.68
N THR A 11 -27.16 16.68 -32.14
CA THR A 11 -26.97 17.86 -31.27
C THR A 11 -27.35 17.58 -29.82
N ALA A 12 -26.73 16.55 -29.23
CA ALA A 12 -26.71 16.37 -27.78
C ALA A 12 -25.28 16.10 -27.32
N ALA A 13 -24.45 17.14 -27.31
CA ALA A 13 -23.21 17.13 -26.55
C ALA A 13 -23.55 16.81 -25.09
N SER A 14 -23.19 15.60 -24.65
CA SER A 14 -23.47 15.08 -23.32
C SER A 14 -22.87 16.00 -22.24
N ALA A 15 -23.69 16.42 -21.28
CA ALA A 15 -23.32 17.25 -20.13
C ALA A 15 -22.24 16.63 -19.20
N THR A 16 -21.73 15.45 -19.53
CA THR A 16 -20.61 14.78 -18.86
C THR A 16 -19.26 15.48 -19.10
N ALA A 17 -19.14 16.33 -20.13
CA ALA A 17 -17.90 17.05 -20.44
C ALA A 17 -17.55 18.22 -19.48
N ALA A 18 -18.51 18.69 -18.68
CA ALA A 18 -18.33 19.90 -17.86
C ALA A 18 -17.58 19.67 -16.53
N ARG A 19 -17.23 18.42 -16.17
CA ARG A 19 -16.32 18.11 -15.06
C ARG A 19 -15.21 17.17 -15.53
N GLY A 20 -14.53 17.56 -16.61
CA GLY A 20 -13.37 16.82 -17.11
C GLY A 20 -12.27 16.64 -16.06
N TRP A 21 -11.46 15.60 -16.22
CA TRP A 21 -10.23 15.41 -15.44
C TRP A 21 -9.37 16.67 -15.50
N GLN A 22 -9.09 17.27 -14.35
CA GLN A 22 -8.14 18.37 -14.23
C GLN A 22 -6.81 17.81 -13.72
N PRO A 23 -5.72 17.91 -14.51
CA PRO A 23 -4.42 17.53 -14.00
C PRO A 23 -4.05 18.44 -12.81
N PRO A 24 -3.31 17.91 -11.81
CA PRO A 24 -2.83 18.74 -10.73
C PRO A 24 -1.91 19.85 -11.28
N PRO A 25 -1.80 21.00 -10.58
CA PRO A 25 -0.87 22.05 -10.95
C PRO A 25 0.58 21.52 -10.91
N PRO A 26 1.48 22.09 -11.73
CA PRO A 26 2.89 21.69 -11.74
C PRO A 26 3.53 21.90 -10.36
N ARG A 27 4.36 20.93 -9.94
CA ARG A 27 5.07 20.91 -8.65
C ARG A 27 6.50 20.40 -8.86
N ASP A 28 7.42 20.82 -7.99
CA ASP A 28 8.76 20.20 -7.94
C ASP A 28 8.69 18.89 -7.14
N ASP A 29 8.58 17.78 -7.87
CA ASP A 29 8.42 16.45 -7.28
C ASP A 29 9.75 15.70 -7.11
N ARG A 30 10.91 16.34 -7.29
CA ARG A 30 12.23 15.64 -7.23
C ARG A 30 12.42 14.85 -5.94
N ALA A 31 12.10 15.44 -4.79
CA ALA A 31 12.21 14.78 -3.50
C ALA A 31 11.21 13.62 -3.34
N VAL A 32 10.01 13.76 -3.94
CA VAL A 32 8.99 12.69 -3.95
C VAL A 32 9.47 11.53 -4.80
N LEU A 33 10.00 11.81 -6.00
CA LEU A 33 10.53 10.81 -6.92
C LEU A 33 11.72 10.06 -6.32
N ALA A 34 12.68 10.78 -5.71
CA ALA A 34 13.83 10.16 -5.05
C ALA A 34 13.41 9.19 -3.94
N ARG A 35 12.42 9.59 -3.12
CA ARG A 35 11.85 8.71 -2.09
C ARG A 35 11.21 7.46 -2.69
N TRP A 36 10.44 7.60 -3.76
CA TRP A 36 9.82 6.45 -4.42
C TRP A 36 10.85 5.54 -5.10
N GLU A 37 11.98 6.07 -5.56
CA GLU A 37 13.08 5.24 -6.07
C GLU A 37 13.65 4.35 -4.96
N HIS A 38 13.86 4.89 -3.76
CA HIS A 38 14.23 4.08 -2.60
C HIS A 38 13.20 3.00 -2.28
N VAL A 39 11.89 3.32 -2.28
CA VAL A 39 10.83 2.31 -2.08
C VAL A 39 10.89 1.22 -3.16
N ARG A 40 11.13 1.58 -4.43
CA ARG A 40 11.28 0.62 -5.53
C ARG A 40 12.51 -0.26 -5.35
N SER A 41 13.61 0.30 -4.87
CA SER A 41 14.86 -0.45 -4.61
C SER A 41 14.69 -1.52 -3.51
N LEU A 42 13.79 -1.31 -2.54
CA LEU A 42 13.48 -2.32 -1.53
C LEU A 42 12.69 -3.53 -2.07
N ARG A 43 11.91 -3.33 -3.15
CA ARG A 43 10.99 -4.35 -3.69
C ARG A 43 11.66 -5.71 -3.96
N PRO A 44 12.79 -5.82 -4.69
CA PRO A 44 13.40 -7.12 -4.94
C PRO A 44 13.79 -7.87 -3.66
N HIS A 45 14.30 -7.17 -2.64
CA HIS A 45 14.69 -7.77 -1.36
C HIS A 45 13.47 -8.23 -0.56
N LEU A 46 12.42 -7.40 -0.53
CA LEU A 46 11.15 -7.74 0.12
C LEU A 46 10.48 -8.94 -0.55
N THR A 47 10.38 -8.94 -1.87
CA THR A 47 9.78 -10.05 -2.63
C THR A 47 10.55 -11.34 -2.35
N LYS A 48 11.88 -11.34 -2.43
CA LYS A 48 12.70 -12.51 -2.14
C LYS A 48 12.41 -13.08 -0.74
N ALA A 49 12.51 -12.24 0.30
CA ALA A 49 12.32 -12.68 1.67
C ALA A 49 10.89 -13.20 1.94
N LEU A 50 9.88 -12.56 1.35
CA LEU A 50 8.48 -12.99 1.47
C LEU A 50 8.19 -14.30 0.73
N GLU A 51 8.78 -14.52 -0.44
CA GLU A 51 8.64 -15.79 -1.17
C GLU A 51 9.37 -16.93 -0.46
N GLU A 52 10.58 -16.69 0.08
CA GLU A 52 11.29 -17.67 0.91
C GLU A 52 10.45 -18.06 2.14
N ALA A 53 9.83 -17.09 2.81
CA ALA A 53 8.93 -17.36 3.93
C ALA A 53 7.67 -18.15 3.53
N ARG A 54 7.13 -17.92 2.32
CA ARG A 54 6.02 -18.74 1.80
C ARG A 54 6.45 -20.17 1.50
N GLY A 55 7.60 -20.35 0.84
CA GLY A 55 8.15 -21.67 0.54
C GLY A 55 8.43 -22.49 1.79
N ALA A 56 8.82 -21.83 2.89
CA ALA A 56 9.01 -22.45 4.20
C ALA A 56 7.69 -22.68 4.98
N GLY A 57 6.53 -22.24 4.47
CA GLY A 57 5.24 -22.34 5.16
C GLY A 57 5.07 -21.40 6.36
N TRP A 58 5.90 -20.36 6.47
CA TRP A 58 5.84 -19.40 7.59
C TRP A 58 4.69 -18.40 7.45
N ILE A 59 4.34 -18.04 6.23
CA ILE A 59 3.24 -17.12 5.88
C ILE A 59 2.48 -17.67 4.67
N GLY A 60 1.18 -17.37 4.58
CA GLY A 60 0.39 -17.58 3.37
C GLY A 60 0.33 -16.34 2.48
N ARG A 61 0.23 -15.15 3.08
CA ARG A 61 0.10 -13.86 2.35
C ARG A 61 1.09 -12.81 2.87
N SER A 62 1.43 -11.82 2.05
CA SER A 62 2.39 -10.77 2.45
C SER A 62 1.89 -9.97 3.67
N ASN A 63 0.58 -9.68 3.72
CA ASN A 63 -0.02 -8.93 4.82
C ASN A 63 -0.04 -9.70 6.15
N GLU A 64 0.45 -10.95 6.19
CA GLU A 64 0.64 -11.73 7.40
C GLU A 64 2.03 -11.53 8.02
N ALA A 65 2.97 -10.99 7.25
CA ALA A 65 4.37 -10.84 7.62
C ALA A 65 4.63 -9.50 8.32
N GLY A 66 5.50 -9.51 9.32
CA GLY A 66 6.18 -8.32 9.78
C GLY A 66 7.56 -8.36 9.14
N VAL A 67 8.14 -7.23 8.77
CA VAL A 67 9.49 -7.22 8.16
C VAL A 67 10.40 -6.27 8.91
N VAL A 68 11.65 -6.68 9.06
CA VAL A 68 12.74 -5.80 9.46
C VAL A 68 13.56 -5.51 8.21
N VAL A 69 13.64 -4.23 7.85
CA VAL A 69 14.44 -3.72 6.74
C VAL A 69 15.67 -3.02 7.32
N ARG A 70 16.85 -3.56 7.01
CA ARG A 70 18.12 -2.88 7.25
C ARG A 70 18.53 -2.17 5.98
N ALA A 71 18.97 -0.92 6.10
CA ALA A 71 19.42 -0.13 4.96
C ALA A 71 20.40 0.99 5.38
N PRO A 72 21.17 1.53 4.42
CA PRO A 72 21.95 2.75 4.61
C PRO A 72 21.14 3.93 5.15
N ARG A 73 21.78 4.81 5.93
CA ARG A 73 21.12 5.92 6.63
C ARG A 73 20.41 6.89 5.69
N ASP A 74 21.01 7.21 4.55
CA ASP A 74 20.42 8.07 3.52
C ASP A 74 19.07 7.52 3.02
N MET A 75 18.98 6.20 2.83
CA MET A 75 17.73 5.54 2.46
C MET A 75 16.71 5.60 3.60
N LEU A 76 17.12 5.37 4.85
CA LEU A 76 16.24 5.45 6.01
C LEU A 76 15.68 6.86 6.21
N ASP A 77 16.52 7.87 6.03
CA ASP A 77 16.14 9.27 6.10
C ASP A 77 15.11 9.61 5.01
N ALA A 78 15.34 9.13 3.78
CA ALA A 78 14.38 9.29 2.68
C ALA A 78 13.03 8.58 2.93
N LEU A 79 13.03 7.46 3.67
CA LEU A 79 11.83 6.68 4.01
C LEU A 79 11.11 7.19 5.27
N THR A 80 11.75 8.02 6.08
CA THR A 80 11.17 8.57 7.33
C THR A 80 9.79 9.22 7.14
N PRO A 81 9.53 9.99 6.07
CA PRO A 81 8.20 10.55 5.79
C PRO A 81 7.11 9.49 5.57
N LEU A 82 7.49 8.27 5.17
CA LEU A 82 6.57 7.15 4.91
C LEU A 82 6.47 6.17 6.08
N ARG A 83 7.19 6.35 7.19
CA ARG A 83 7.30 5.34 8.27
C ARG A 83 5.97 4.70 8.69
N ASP A 84 4.92 5.52 8.81
CA ASP A 84 3.60 5.07 9.31
C ASP A 84 2.75 4.46 8.18
N ALA A 85 3.07 4.77 6.92
CA ALA A 85 2.40 4.26 5.72
C ALA A 85 3.17 3.12 5.04
N LEU A 86 4.45 2.88 5.40
CA LEU A 86 5.35 2.02 4.66
C LEU A 86 4.86 0.57 4.63
N ALA A 87 4.29 0.08 5.74
CA ALA A 87 3.67 -1.25 5.80
C ALA A 87 2.52 -1.39 4.78
N ALA A 88 1.70 -0.36 4.61
CA ALA A 88 0.63 -0.34 3.62
C ALA A 88 1.18 -0.27 2.19
N VAL A 89 2.23 0.53 1.97
CA VAL A 89 2.89 0.68 0.65
C VAL A 89 3.50 -0.64 0.18
N ILE A 90 4.11 -1.42 1.07
CA ILE A 90 4.74 -2.71 0.73
C ILE A 90 3.84 -3.92 1.03
N ILE A 91 2.61 -3.69 1.51
CA ILE A 91 1.55 -4.68 1.74
C ILE A 91 1.98 -5.78 2.74
N VAL A 92 2.44 -5.36 3.91
CA VAL A 92 2.80 -6.22 5.04
C VAL A 92 2.09 -5.76 6.31
N ALA A 93 2.10 -6.57 7.37
CA ALA A 93 1.46 -6.24 8.65
C ALA A 93 2.23 -5.18 9.46
N ASP A 94 3.56 -5.23 9.41
CA ASP A 94 4.46 -4.36 10.19
C ASP A 94 5.78 -4.17 9.46
N VAL A 95 6.41 -3.00 9.62
CA VAL A 95 7.74 -2.69 9.09
C VAL A 95 8.57 -2.03 10.17
N ARG A 96 9.77 -2.55 10.40
CA ARG A 96 10.79 -1.91 11.23
C ARG A 96 11.98 -1.56 10.36
N LEU A 97 12.48 -0.36 10.53
CA LEU A 97 13.66 0.14 9.85
C LEU A 97 14.85 0.15 10.80
N GLU A 98 15.96 -0.45 10.38
CA GLU A 98 17.21 -0.55 11.13
C GLU A 98 18.38 -0.04 10.27
N ALA A 99 19.37 0.59 10.88
CA ALA A 99 20.59 0.99 10.15
C ALA A 99 21.42 -0.24 9.77
N GLY A 100 21.94 -0.24 8.55
CA GLY A 100 22.86 -1.26 8.03
C GLY A 100 23.72 -0.70 6.89
N GLU A 101 24.74 -1.44 6.50
CA GLU A 101 25.63 -1.06 5.38
C GLU A 101 24.98 -1.34 4.01
N GLU A 102 24.12 -2.35 3.94
CA GLU A 102 23.43 -2.77 2.71
C GLU A 102 21.94 -3.08 3.00
N ILE A 103 21.15 -3.19 1.93
CA ILE A 103 19.74 -3.58 2.06
C ILE A 103 19.65 -5.06 2.44
N ALA A 104 19.12 -5.34 3.63
CA ALA A 104 18.77 -6.68 4.06
C ALA A 104 17.34 -6.70 4.63
N VAL A 105 16.60 -7.77 4.31
CA VAL A 105 15.22 -7.94 4.76
C VAL A 105 15.10 -9.26 5.51
N ALA A 106 14.52 -9.20 6.71
CA ALA A 106 14.15 -10.38 7.48
C ALA A 106 12.64 -10.40 7.70
N VAL A 107 12.01 -11.54 7.38
CA VAL A 107 10.61 -11.78 7.73
C VAL A 107 10.52 -12.18 9.20
N THR A 108 9.61 -11.54 9.90
CA THR A 108 9.23 -11.84 11.28
C THR A 108 7.78 -12.29 11.30
N ARG A 109 7.41 -13.13 12.27
CA ARG A 109 5.99 -13.34 12.58
C ARG A 109 5.53 -12.14 13.41
N PRO A 110 4.68 -11.25 12.87
CA PRO A 110 4.00 -10.30 13.73
C PRO A 110 3.01 -11.10 14.60
N ARG A 111 2.55 -10.51 15.71
CA ARG A 111 1.30 -10.94 16.36
C ARG A 111 0.15 -10.05 15.87
N PRO A 112 -0.43 -10.26 14.67
CA PRO A 112 -1.66 -9.59 14.34
C PRO A 112 -2.82 -10.52 14.64
N ALA A 113 -3.75 -10.04 15.47
CA ALA A 113 -5.12 -10.52 15.34
C ALA A 113 -5.63 -10.06 13.96
N ARG A 114 -6.20 -11.00 13.18
CA ARG A 114 -6.93 -10.65 11.96
C ARG A 114 -8.37 -10.37 12.35
N CYS A 115 -8.94 -9.31 11.79
CA CYS A 115 -10.39 -9.15 11.86
C CYS A 115 -11.04 -10.14 10.87
N GLU A 116 -11.90 -11.05 11.34
CA GLU A 116 -12.56 -12.07 10.50
C GLU A 116 -13.49 -11.46 9.44
N ARG A 117 -14.05 -10.28 9.75
CA ARG A 117 -14.99 -9.55 8.89
C ARG A 117 -14.36 -8.87 7.68
N CYS A 118 -13.36 -8.02 7.90
CA CYS A 118 -12.70 -7.25 6.82
C CYS A 118 -11.35 -7.83 6.39
N ARG A 119 -10.84 -8.84 7.11
CA ARG A 119 -9.52 -9.46 6.91
C ARG A 119 -8.33 -8.49 6.99
N HIS A 120 -8.52 -7.28 7.51
CA HIS A 120 -7.42 -6.41 7.89
C HIS A 120 -6.68 -6.97 9.10
N VAL A 121 -5.37 -6.76 9.09
CA VAL A 121 -4.47 -7.08 10.18
C VAL A 121 -4.43 -5.90 11.13
N LEU A 122 -4.74 -6.15 12.41
CA LEU A 122 -4.63 -5.13 13.46
C LEU A 122 -3.14 -4.82 13.67
N SER A 123 -2.69 -3.68 13.17
CA SER A 123 -1.35 -3.18 13.49
C SER A 123 -1.32 -2.61 14.90
N ARG A 124 -0.17 -2.68 15.57
CA ARG A 124 0.06 -2.36 17.00
C ARG A 124 -0.34 -0.92 17.43
N ARG A 125 -0.70 -0.04 16.50
CA ARG A 125 -0.97 1.39 16.74
C ARG A 125 -2.41 1.84 16.54
N VAL A 126 -3.31 0.95 16.16
CA VAL A 126 -4.73 1.30 16.13
C VAL A 126 -5.37 0.76 17.39
N LEU A 127 -5.58 1.64 18.38
CA LEU A 127 -6.51 1.36 19.47
C LEU A 127 -7.87 1.03 18.84
N PRO A 128 -8.60 0.03 19.34
CA PRO A 128 -9.85 -0.43 18.74
C PRO A 128 -10.89 0.69 18.54
N GLU A 129 -10.78 1.78 19.28
CA GLU A 129 -11.67 2.94 19.23
C GLU A 129 -11.35 3.95 18.11
N GLN A 130 -10.14 3.96 17.53
CA GLN A 130 -9.69 5.01 16.60
C GLN A 130 -9.65 4.58 15.12
N SER A 131 -9.94 3.31 14.82
CA SER A 131 -9.94 2.82 13.43
C SER A 131 -11.15 3.26 12.61
N GLY A 132 -12.29 3.62 13.23
CA GLY A 132 -13.58 3.70 12.52
C GLY A 132 -13.93 2.42 11.74
N GLN A 133 -13.23 1.31 12.00
CA GLN A 133 -13.22 0.08 11.21
C GLN A 133 -13.47 -1.10 12.15
N CYS A 134 -14.62 -1.75 11.94
CA CYS A 134 -15.13 -2.95 12.61
C CYS A 134 -15.22 -2.92 14.14
N PHE A 135 -16.37 -2.49 14.65
CA PHE A 135 -16.77 -2.55 16.07
C PHE A 135 -17.43 -3.89 16.45
N ILE A 136 -16.83 -5.04 16.11
CA ILE A 136 -17.29 -6.34 16.62
C ILE A 136 -16.11 -7.05 17.26
N ALA A 137 -15.94 -6.81 18.57
CA ALA A 137 -15.33 -7.79 19.43
C ALA A 137 -16.28 -8.99 19.51
N GLY A 138 -15.93 -10.10 18.84
CA GLY A 138 -16.52 -11.41 19.11
C GLY A 138 -15.97 -11.99 20.41
N PRO A 139 -16.71 -12.87 21.11
CA PRO A 139 -16.53 -13.09 22.55
C PRO A 139 -15.22 -13.81 22.91
N ALA A 140 -14.83 -13.61 24.18
CA ALA A 140 -13.64 -14.11 24.84
C ALA A 140 -13.45 -15.64 24.79
#